data_AF-A0A536R6K1-F1
#
_entry.id   AF-A0A536R6K1-F1
#
_cell.length_a   1.000
_cell.length_b   1.000
_cell.length_c   1.000
_cell.angle_alpha   90.00
_cell.angle_beta   90.00
_cell.angle_gamma   90.00
#
_symmetry.space_group_name_H-M   'P 1'
#
loop_
_entity.id
_entity.type
_entity.pdbx_description
1 polymer ?
#
loop_
_entity_poly.entity_id
_entity_poly.type
_entity_poly.pdbx_seq_one_letter_code
_entity_poly.pdbx_strand_id
1 'polypeptide(L)'
;KGGVIGVEAAPHTTLTEKHPLHSLESVMEHVAYCVELMGIDHVGLGPDTLFGDHVGLHKAFAAALSLSRIQQGVTYTPVRYVDGMESPAEAMPNAARWLVAHGYEDADVAKILGGNVLRVLKETWAR
;
A
#
# COMPACT_ATOMS: atom_id res chain seq x y z
N LYS A 1 16.21 -9.91 -9.09
CA LYS A 1 15.45 -11.06 -8.54
C LYS A 1 15.72 -11.11 -7.03
N GLY A 2 14.72 -11.41 -6.19
CA GLY A 2 14.86 -11.41 -4.72
C GLY A 2 14.42 -10.12 -3.99
N GLY A 3 13.78 -9.18 -4.69
CA GLY A 3 13.37 -7.88 -4.14
C GLY A 3 12.15 -7.93 -3.24
N VAL A 4 11.55 -6.77 -2.98
CA VAL A 4 10.30 -6.58 -2.24
C VAL A 4 9.44 -5.55 -2.95
N ILE A 5 8.12 -5.74 -2.98
CA ILE A 5 7.15 -4.71 -3.38
C ILE A 5 6.46 -4.16 -2.13
N GLY A 6 6.36 -2.85 -2.02
CA GLY A 6 5.50 -2.19 -1.04
C GLY A 6 4.16 -1.88 -1.68
N VAL A 7 3.07 -2.39 -1.13
CA VAL A 7 1.72 -2.09 -1.62
C VAL A 7 1.31 -0.69 -1.14
N GLU A 8 0.84 0.12 -2.07
CA GLU A 8 0.47 1.52 -1.89
C GLU A 8 -0.97 1.67 -1.36
N ALA A 9 -1.21 2.71 -0.56
CA ALA A 9 -2.52 3.11 -0.08
C ALA A 9 -2.81 4.58 -0.47
N ALA A 10 -2.41 4.99 -1.67
CA ALA A 10 -2.63 6.34 -2.18
C ALA A 10 -4.04 6.45 -2.78
N PRO A 11 -4.83 7.48 -2.43
CA PRO A 11 -6.17 7.66 -2.98
C PRO A 11 -6.21 7.47 -4.51
N HIS A 12 -7.15 6.64 -4.95
CA HIS A 12 -7.44 6.36 -6.37
C HIS A 12 -6.40 5.48 -7.11
N THR A 13 -5.47 4.79 -6.42
CA THR A 13 -4.49 3.91 -7.06
C THR A 13 -4.71 2.41 -6.83
N THR A 14 -5.12 1.98 -5.62
CA THR A 14 -5.27 0.56 -5.24
C THR A 14 -6.72 0.15 -4.99
N LEU A 15 -7.60 0.42 -5.96
CA LEU A 15 -8.98 -0.05 -5.99
C LEU A 15 -9.07 -1.50 -6.48
N THR A 16 -10.16 -2.19 -6.13
CA THR A 16 -10.48 -3.53 -6.65
C THR A 16 -11.93 -3.58 -7.13
N GLU A 17 -12.29 -4.63 -7.88
CA GLU A 17 -13.68 -4.83 -8.33
C GLU A 17 -14.65 -5.02 -7.16
N LYS A 18 -14.21 -5.67 -6.08
CA LYS A 18 -15.01 -5.92 -4.88
C LYS A 18 -15.14 -4.68 -4.00
N HIS A 19 -14.09 -3.86 -3.96
CA HIS A 19 -14.00 -2.65 -3.14
C HIS A 19 -13.69 -1.45 -4.04
N PRO A 20 -14.70 -0.93 -4.78
CA PRO A 20 -14.53 0.18 -5.72
C PRO A 20 -14.39 1.54 -5.03
N LEU A 21 -14.61 1.60 -3.72
CA LEU A 21 -14.25 2.74 -2.87
C LEU A 21 -12.97 2.41 -2.13
N HIS A 22 -12.04 3.35 -2.12
CA HIS A 22 -10.71 3.11 -1.60
C HIS A 22 -10.72 2.98 -0.07
N SER A 23 -10.29 1.83 0.42
CA SER A 23 -10.36 1.41 1.82
C SER A 23 -9.25 0.43 2.17
N LEU A 24 -9.08 0.16 3.46
CA LEU A 24 -8.20 -0.89 3.98
C LEU A 24 -8.41 -2.22 3.24
N GLU A 25 -9.67 -2.62 3.01
CA GLU A 25 -9.98 -3.88 2.31
C GLU A 25 -9.41 -3.91 0.89
N SER A 26 -9.63 -2.86 0.10
CA SER A 26 -9.08 -2.80 -1.26
C SER A 26 -7.55 -2.86 -1.27
N VAL A 27 -6.87 -2.21 -0.33
CA VAL A 27 -5.40 -2.25 -0.22
C VAL A 27 -4.93 -3.65 0.17
N MET A 28 -5.58 -4.26 1.16
CA MET A 28 -5.17 -5.56 1.67
C MET A 28 -5.50 -6.71 0.71
N GLU A 29 -6.49 -6.55 -0.17
CA GLU A 29 -6.71 -7.47 -1.31
C GLU A 29 -5.52 -7.47 -2.29
N HIS A 30 -4.91 -6.31 -2.57
CA HIS A 30 -3.67 -6.24 -3.34
C HIS A 30 -2.51 -6.90 -2.60
N VAL A 31 -2.41 -6.70 -1.28
CA VAL A 31 -1.39 -7.40 -0.44
C VAL A 31 -1.56 -8.91 -0.54
N ALA A 32 -2.77 -9.43 -0.36
CA ALA A 32 -3.05 -10.86 -0.44
C ALA A 32 -2.74 -11.42 -1.83
N TYR A 33 -3.15 -10.73 -2.89
CA TYR A 33 -2.84 -11.11 -4.27
C TYR A 33 -1.33 -11.13 -4.55
N CYS A 34 -0.59 -10.11 -4.09
CA CYS A 34 0.86 -10.12 -4.20
C CYS A 34 1.45 -11.31 -3.42
N VAL A 35 0.99 -11.59 -2.20
CA VAL A 35 1.50 -12.76 -1.44
C VAL A 35 1.27 -14.06 -2.21
N GLU A 36 0.10 -14.24 -2.82
CA GLU A 36 -0.20 -15.41 -3.66
C GLU A 36 0.72 -15.49 -4.89
N LEU A 37 0.93 -14.36 -5.58
CA LEU A 37 1.65 -14.32 -6.85
C LEU A 37 3.18 -14.46 -6.69
N MET A 38 3.76 -13.79 -5.70
CA MET A 38 5.22 -13.65 -5.55
C MET A 38 5.77 -14.25 -4.26
N GLY A 39 4.93 -14.69 -3.34
CA GLY A 39 5.32 -15.26 -2.06
C GLY A 39 5.53 -14.23 -0.95
N ILE A 40 5.28 -14.67 0.29
CA ILE A 40 5.26 -13.81 1.49
C ILE A 40 6.56 -13.05 1.74
N ASP A 41 7.72 -13.58 1.32
CA ASP A 41 9.04 -12.97 1.56
C ASP A 41 9.33 -11.77 0.65
N HIS A 42 8.42 -11.46 -0.28
CA HIS A 42 8.59 -10.41 -1.28
C HIS A 42 7.52 -9.31 -1.21
N VAL A 43 6.67 -9.31 -0.20
CA VAL A 43 5.58 -8.33 -0.05
C VAL A 43 5.78 -7.51 1.22
N GLY A 44 5.54 -6.22 1.13
CA GLY A 44 5.45 -5.32 2.28
C GLY A 44 4.42 -4.22 2.03
N LEU A 45 4.40 -3.24 2.93
CA LEU A 45 3.52 -2.07 2.82
C LEU A 45 4.35 -0.82 2.54
N GLY A 46 3.84 0.02 1.65
CA GLY A 46 4.35 1.34 1.34
C GLY A 46 3.19 2.30 1.17
N PRO A 47 2.45 2.61 2.25
CA PRO A 47 1.11 3.20 2.12
C PRO A 47 1.09 4.62 1.55
N ASP A 48 2.24 5.31 1.45
CA ASP A 48 2.36 6.69 0.97
C ASP A 48 1.43 7.68 1.71
N THR A 49 1.40 7.52 3.03
CA THR A 49 0.55 8.31 3.93
C THR A 49 1.32 9.47 4.57
N LEU A 50 0.61 10.57 4.85
CA LEU A 50 1.07 11.75 5.58
C LEU A 50 -0.02 12.23 6.56
N PHE A 51 0.29 13.22 7.38
CA PHE A 51 -0.75 13.92 8.15
C PHE A 51 -1.26 15.12 7.34
N GLY A 52 -2.49 15.07 6.84
CA GLY A 52 -3.07 16.18 6.06
C GLY A 52 -3.85 15.74 4.81
N ASP A 53 -3.87 16.60 3.79
CA ASP A 53 -4.63 16.38 2.55
C ASP A 53 -3.78 15.66 1.48
N HIS A 54 -3.90 14.33 1.44
CA HIS A 54 -3.19 13.46 0.50
C HIS A 54 -3.61 13.75 -0.95
N VAL A 55 -4.92 13.90 -1.19
CA VAL A 55 -5.46 14.12 -2.53
C VAL A 55 -4.99 15.47 -3.08
N GLY A 56 -4.99 16.51 -2.23
CA GLY A 56 -4.43 17.82 -2.55
C GLY A 56 -2.96 17.73 -2.93
N LEU A 57 -2.15 17.01 -2.15
CA LEU A 57 -0.73 16.82 -2.42
C LEU A 57 -0.50 16.05 -3.74
N HIS A 58 -1.23 14.95 -3.97
CA HIS A 58 -1.11 14.16 -5.20
C HIS A 58 -1.49 14.99 -6.43
N LYS A 59 -2.53 15.83 -6.35
CA LYS A 59 -2.89 16.75 -7.44
C LYS A 59 -1.78 17.77 -7.70
N ALA A 60 -1.17 18.33 -6.66
CA ALA A 60 -0.07 19.28 -6.80
C ALA A 60 1.16 18.63 -7.47
N PHE A 61 1.56 17.43 -7.03
CA PHE A 61 2.66 16.69 -7.65
C PHE A 61 2.34 16.26 -9.08
N ALA A 62 1.13 15.78 -9.36
CA ALA A 62 0.73 15.37 -10.70
C ALA A 62 0.79 16.54 -11.69
N ALA A 63 0.40 17.75 -11.24
CA ALA A 63 0.53 18.97 -12.04
C ALA A 63 2.00 19.36 -12.24
N ALA A 64 2.81 19.34 -11.19
CA ALA A 64 4.22 19.74 -11.24
C ALA A 64 5.09 18.79 -12.08
N LEU A 65 4.80 17.48 -12.06
CA LEU A 65 5.60 16.44 -12.70
C LEU A 65 5.01 15.99 -14.06
N SER A 66 3.96 16.65 -14.56
CA SER A 66 3.25 16.26 -15.80
C SER A 66 2.77 14.80 -15.81
N LEU A 67 2.42 14.27 -14.64
CA LEU A 67 1.96 12.89 -14.44
C LEU A 67 0.46 12.70 -14.70
N SER A 68 -0.23 13.75 -15.14
CA SER A 68 -1.66 13.72 -15.49
C SER A 68 -2.04 12.67 -16.53
N ARG A 69 -1.06 12.15 -17.28
CA ARG A 69 -1.25 11.05 -18.24
C ARG A 69 -1.45 9.67 -17.59
N ILE A 70 -0.99 9.47 -16.35
CA ILE A 70 -1.03 8.16 -15.67
C ILE A 70 -2.45 7.70 -15.35
N GLN A 71 -3.38 8.63 -15.16
CA GLN A 71 -4.79 8.32 -14.86
C GLN A 71 -5.71 8.34 -16.10
N GLN A 72 -5.16 8.46 -17.32
CA GLN A 72 -6.00 8.51 -18.53
C GLN A 72 -6.71 7.16 -18.78
N GLY A 73 -8.03 7.21 -18.92
CA GLY A 73 -8.86 6.05 -19.26
C GLY A 73 -9.38 5.25 -18.06
N VAL A 74 -9.00 5.62 -16.83
CA VAL A 74 -9.51 4.98 -15.60
C VAL A 74 -10.64 5.82 -15.03
N THR A 75 -11.79 5.20 -14.79
CA THR A 75 -12.93 5.84 -14.12
C THR A 75 -13.00 5.34 -12.68
N TYR A 76 -13.08 6.26 -11.72
CA TYR A 76 -13.22 5.94 -10.31
C TYR A 76 -14.07 6.99 -9.60
N THR A 77 -14.62 6.63 -8.44
CA THR A 77 -15.32 7.60 -7.57
C THR A 77 -14.29 8.37 -6.75
N PRO A 78 -14.21 9.70 -6.82
CA PRO A 78 -13.25 10.46 -6.03
C PRO A 78 -13.55 10.35 -4.52
N VAL A 79 -12.59 9.81 -3.78
CA VAL A 79 -12.55 9.85 -2.31
C VAL A 79 -11.59 10.94 -1.80
N ARG A 80 -11.74 11.34 -0.53
CA ARG A 80 -10.84 12.31 0.13
C ARG A 80 -9.62 11.67 0.80
N TYR A 81 -9.73 10.39 1.12
CA TYR A 81 -8.75 9.61 1.86
C TYR A 81 -9.03 8.11 1.60
N VAL A 82 -8.13 7.25 2.08
CA VAL A 82 -8.31 5.79 2.07
C VAL A 82 -8.87 5.37 3.41
N ASP A 83 -10.11 4.86 3.41
CA ASP A 83 -10.83 4.53 4.64
C ASP A 83 -10.08 3.46 5.46
N GLY A 84 -9.68 3.79 6.69
CA GLY A 84 -8.86 2.96 7.56
C GLY A 84 -7.34 3.03 7.33
N MET A 85 -6.87 3.88 6.41
CA MET A 85 -5.45 4.16 6.16
C MET A 85 -5.19 5.67 5.90
N GLU A 86 -5.93 6.53 6.57
CA GLU A 86 -5.93 7.98 6.32
C GLU A 86 -4.65 8.66 6.79
N SER A 87 -3.89 8.06 7.70
CA SER A 87 -2.69 8.66 8.25
C SER A 87 -1.63 7.62 8.63
N PRO A 88 -0.35 8.02 8.75
CA PRO A 88 0.71 7.13 9.21
C PRO A 88 0.43 6.51 10.59
N ALA A 89 -0.36 7.19 11.42
CA ALA A 89 -0.69 6.74 12.76
C ALA A 89 -1.62 5.51 12.78
N GLU A 90 -2.45 5.33 11.74
CA GLU A 90 -3.43 4.24 11.69
C GLU A 90 -3.17 3.23 10.58
N ALA A 91 -2.54 3.62 9.47
CA ALA A 91 -2.38 2.75 8.32
C ALA A 91 -1.64 1.44 8.67
N MET A 92 -0.48 1.55 9.34
CA MET A 92 0.32 0.38 9.72
C MET A 92 -0.37 -0.45 10.82
N PRO A 93 -0.91 0.13 11.92
CA PRO A 93 -1.68 -0.64 12.89
C PRO A 93 -2.92 -1.33 12.32
N ASN A 94 -3.66 -0.69 11.43
CA ASN A 94 -4.86 -1.28 10.83
C ASN A 94 -4.51 -2.41 9.87
N ALA A 95 -3.45 -2.28 9.07
CA ALA A 95 -2.94 -3.37 8.24
C ALA A 95 -2.53 -4.57 9.10
N ALA A 96 -1.83 -4.35 10.21
CA ALA A 96 -1.46 -5.40 11.15
C ALA A 96 -2.68 -6.13 11.72
N ARG A 97 -3.69 -5.37 12.17
CA ARG A 97 -4.97 -5.92 12.67
C ARG A 97 -5.68 -6.74 11.59
N TRP A 98 -5.70 -6.24 10.36
CA TRP A 98 -6.31 -6.94 9.23
C TRP A 98 -5.61 -8.28 8.98
N LEU A 99 -4.28 -8.30 8.92
CA LEU A 99 -3.51 -9.55 8.71
C LEU A 99 -3.80 -10.58 9.80
N VAL A 100 -3.78 -10.16 11.06
CA VAL A 100 -4.11 -11.03 12.21
C VAL A 100 -5.54 -11.56 12.11
N ALA A 101 -6.51 -10.69 11.79
CA ALA A 101 -7.91 -11.09 11.63
C ALA A 101 -8.13 -12.09 10.49
N HIS A 102 -7.24 -12.10 9.49
CA HIS A 102 -7.29 -13.00 8.34
C HIS A 102 -6.39 -14.25 8.49
N GLY A 103 -5.90 -14.52 9.70
CA GLY A 103 -5.20 -15.76 10.02
C GLY A 103 -3.72 -15.80 9.60
N TYR A 104 -3.09 -14.65 9.36
CA TYR A 104 -1.65 -14.60 9.16
C TYR A 104 -0.95 -14.85 10.50
N GLU A 105 0.07 -15.72 10.48
CA GLU A 105 0.92 -15.99 11.63
C GLU A 105 1.79 -14.77 11.97
N ASP A 106 2.16 -14.62 13.24
CA ASP A 106 2.98 -13.49 13.72
C ASP A 106 4.27 -13.29 12.90
N ALA A 107 4.89 -14.39 12.45
CA ALA A 107 6.08 -14.35 11.63
C ALA A 107 5.83 -13.73 10.24
N ASP A 108 4.67 -14.00 9.64
CA ASP A 108 4.30 -13.45 8.34
C ASP A 108 3.83 -12.01 8.44
N VAL A 109 3.12 -11.66 9.52
CA VAL A 109 2.79 -10.27 9.85
C VAL A 109 4.08 -9.44 9.98
N ALA A 110 5.07 -9.94 10.73
CA ALA A 110 6.36 -9.25 10.91
C ALA A 110 7.12 -9.05 9.59
N LYS A 111 7.04 -10.00 8.66
CA LYS A 111 7.62 -9.88 7.31
C LYS A 111 6.98 -8.74 6.52
N ILE A 112 5.65 -8.73 6.43
CA ILE A 112 4.88 -7.73 5.67
C ILE A 112 5.06 -6.33 6.25
N LEU A 113 5.02 -6.18 7.57
CA LEU A 113 5.11 -4.86 8.23
C LEU A 113 6.50 -4.20 8.10
N GLY A 114 7.53 -4.94 7.72
CA GLY A 114 8.85 -4.34 7.46
C GLY A 114 10.01 -5.32 7.42
N GLY A 115 9.84 -6.56 7.91
CA GLY A 115 10.90 -7.57 7.91
C GLY A 115 11.50 -7.81 6.51
N ASN A 116 10.64 -7.86 5.48
CA ASN A 116 11.10 -8.04 4.09
C ASN A 116 11.88 -6.84 3.56
N VAL A 117 11.45 -5.63 3.89
CA VAL A 117 12.18 -4.40 3.54
C VAL A 117 13.55 -4.39 4.21
N LEU A 118 13.60 -4.67 5.52
CA LEU A 118 14.86 -4.74 6.27
C LEU A 118 15.81 -5.81 5.72
N ARG A 119 15.28 -6.97 5.29
CA ARG A 119 16.06 -8.01 4.61
C ARG A 119 16.71 -7.47 3.34
N VAL A 120 15.91 -6.88 2.44
CA VAL A 120 16.42 -6.33 1.16
C VAL A 120 17.42 -5.19 1.39
N LEU A 121 17.20 -4.32 2.38
CA LEU A 121 18.13 -3.25 2.72
C LEU A 121 19.50 -3.81 3.16
N LYS A 122 19.52 -4.89 3.97
CA LYS A 122 20.78 -5.56 4.37
C LYS A 122 21.53 -6.19 3.19
N GLU A 123 20.80 -6.67 2.20
CA GLU A 123 21.39 -7.30 0.99
C GLU A 123 21.95 -6.26 0.01
N THR A 124 21.40 -5.05 -0.03
CA THR A 124 21.66 -4.07 -1.08
C THR A 124 22.41 -2.82 -0.63
N TRP A 125 22.43 -2.48 0.65
CA TRP A 125 23.19 -1.33 1.13
C TRP A 125 24.70 -1.54 0.99
N ALA A 126 25.38 -0.47 0.56
CA ALA A 126 26.82 -0.44 0.41
C ALA A 126 27.49 -0.82 1.74
N ARG A 127 28.45 -1.74 1.65
CA ARG A 127 29.33 -2.10 2.77
C ARG A 127 30.56 -1.20 2.79
#